data_AF-A0A2S7DRI9-F1
#
_entry.id   AF-A0A2S7DRI9-F1
#
_cell.length_a   1.000
_cell.length_b   1.000
_cell.length_c   1.000
_cell.angle_alpha   90.00
_cell.angle_beta   90.00
_cell.angle_gamma   90.00
#
_symmetry.space_group_name_H-M   'P 1'
#
loop_
_entity.id
_entity.type
_entity.pdbx_description
1 polymer ?
#
loop_
_entity_poly.entity_id
_entity_poly.type
_entity_poly.pdbx_seq_one_letter_code
_entity_poly.pdbx_strand_id
1 'polypeptide(L)' 'MSAIKQDAHTLIDTLPDTAGWQDVVRAVDAARFRASVLDGIAAADQGAFVAPAQLTALFAGWGVDVAA' A
#
# COMPACT_ATOMS: atom_id res chain seq x y z
N MET A 1 18.88 14.25 6.91
CA MET A 1 17.47 14.27 6.46
C MET A 1 16.83 12.96 6.90
N SER A 2 15.60 12.92 7.42
CA SER A 2 14.96 11.65 7.75
C SER A 2 14.52 10.92 6.48
N ALA A 3 14.48 9.58 6.51
CA ALA A 3 14.05 8.76 5.37
C ALA A 3 12.69 9.23 4.81
N ILE A 4 11.72 9.47 5.70
CA ILE A 4 10.39 9.92 5.30
C ILE A 4 10.38 11.29 4.59
N LYS A 5 11.33 12.18 4.90
CA LYS A 5 11.44 13.47 4.21
C LYS A 5 12.05 13.32 2.82
N GLN A 6 12.89 12.30 2.62
CA GLN A 6 13.49 12.00 1.33
C GLN A 6 12.50 11.29 0.41
N ASP A 7 11.70 10.38 0.96
CA ASP A 7 10.62 9.72 0.22
C ASP A 7 9.54 10.72 -0.20
N ALA A 8 9.19 11.67 0.68
CA ALA A 8 8.26 12.73 0.35
C ALA A 8 8.76 13.65 -0.77
N HIS A 9 10.05 14.03 -0.76
CA HIS A 9 10.64 14.79 -1.87
C HIS A 9 10.59 14.01 -3.18
N THR A 10 11.00 12.74 -3.13
CA THR A 10 10.98 11.87 -4.32
C THR A 10 9.56 11.76 -4.90
N LEU A 11 8.55 11.60 -4.05
CA LEU A 11 7.16 11.59 -4.48
C LEU A 11 6.77 12.89 -5.18
N ILE A 12 7.08 14.04 -4.57
CA ILE A 12 6.79 15.37 -5.13
C ILE A 12 7.48 15.55 -6.49
N ASP A 13 8.76 15.18 -6.60
CA ASP A 13 9.55 15.32 -7.83
C ASP A 13 9.03 14.45 -8.98
N THR A 14 8.32 13.35 -8.67
CA THR A 14 7.75 12.45 -9.69
C THR A 14 6.35 12.86 -10.16
N LEU A 15 5.69 13.77 -9.45
CA LEU A 15 4.36 14.24 -9.82
C LEU A 15 4.47 15.28 -10.94
N PRO A 16 3.51 15.31 -11.89
CA PRO A 16 3.47 16.35 -12.90
C PRO A 16 3.17 17.70 -12.25
N ASP A 17 3.63 18.80 -12.86
CA ASP A 17 3.41 20.17 -12.36
C ASP A 17 1.92 20.54 -12.22
N THR A 18 1.04 19.81 -12.92
CA THR A 18 -0.42 19.98 -12.85
C THR A 18 -1.08 19.15 -11.75
N ALA A 19 -0.32 18.37 -10.97
CA ALA A 19 -0.86 17.46 -9.96
C ALA A 19 -1.55 18.24 -8.84
N GLY A 20 -2.73 17.75 -8.45
CA GLY A 20 -3.45 18.23 -7.28
C GLY A 20 -3.24 17.35 -6.05
N TRP A 21 -3.79 17.76 -4.92
CA TRP A 21 -3.75 16.97 -3.69
C TRP A 21 -4.37 15.56 -3.83
N GLN A 22 -5.36 15.39 -4.69
CA GLN A 22 -5.95 14.07 -4.96
C GLN A 22 -4.96 13.11 -5.64
N ASP A 23 -4.08 13.61 -6.50
CA ASP A 23 -3.05 12.80 -7.16
C ASP A 23 -1.99 12.35 -6.17
N VAL A 24 -1.62 13.23 -5.23
CA VAL A 24 -0.73 12.90 -4.11
C VAL A 24 -1.32 11.78 -3.26
N VAL A 25 -2.59 11.90 -2.84
CA VAL A 25 -3.27 10.87 -2.04
C VAL A 25 -3.30 9.54 -2.80
N ARG A 26 -3.67 9.55 -4.08
CA ARG A 26 -3.70 8.35 -4.92
C ARG A 26 -2.32 7.70 -5.05
N ALA A 27 -1.26 8.49 -5.21
CA ALA A 27 0.10 7.98 -5.31
C ALA A 27 0.58 7.34 -3.99
N VAL A 28 0.24 7.93 -2.85
CA VAL A 28 0.51 7.37 -1.52
C VAL A 28 -0.27 6.07 -1.31
N ASP A 29 -1.55 6.03 -1.68
CA ASP A 29 -2.37 4.81 -1.57
C ASP A 29 -1.83 3.68 -2.44
N ALA A 30 -1.42 3.98 -3.67
CA ALA A 30 -0.80 3.00 -4.56
C ALA A 30 0.52 2.46 -4.00
N ALA A 31 1.36 3.33 -3.42
CA ALA A 31 2.61 2.93 -2.78
C ALA A 31 2.36 2.03 -1.55
N ARG A 32 1.37 2.39 -0.72
CA ARG A 32 0.94 1.59 0.44
C ARG A 32 0.45 0.21 0.00
N PHE A 33 -0.39 0.14 -1.03
CA PHE A 33 -0.90 -1.12 -1.56
C PHE A 33 0.26 -2.00 -2.06
N ARG A 34 1.19 -1.44 -2.84
CA ARG A 34 2.37 -2.18 -3.33
C ARG A 34 3.23 -2.72 -2.18
N ALA A 35 3.43 -1.94 -1.12
CA ALA A 35 4.16 -2.40 0.05
C ALA A 35 3.47 -3.61 0.70
N SER A 36 2.16 -3.54 0.92
CA SER A 36 1.38 -4.68 1.47
C SER A 36 1.43 -5.92 0.58
N VAL A 37 1.45 -5.76 -0.75
CA VAL A 37 1.62 -6.88 -1.69
C VAL A 37 3.00 -7.52 -1.53
N LEU A 38 4.07 -6.71 -1.45
CA LEU A 38 5.43 -7.23 -1.26
C LEU A 38 5.59 -7.94 0.08
N ASP A 39 4.99 -7.42 1.14
CA ASP A 39 4.96 -8.08 2.45
C ASP A 39 4.23 -9.43 2.37
N GLY A 40 3.12 -9.49 1.63
CA GLY A 40 2.37 -10.72 1.37
C GLY A 40 3.19 -11.76 0.58
N ILE A 41 3.92 -11.33 -0.44
CA ILE A 41 4.83 -12.20 -1.20
C ILE A 41 5.93 -12.74 -0.29
N ALA A 42 6.58 -11.87 0.49
CA ALA A 42 7.63 -12.29 1.42
C ALA A 42 7.12 -13.27 2.49
N ALA A 43 5.89 -13.11 2.96
CA ALA A 43 5.25 -14.05 3.87
C ALA A 43 4.95 -15.41 3.19
N ALA A 44 4.45 -15.39 1.95
CA ALA A 44 4.18 -16.59 1.17
C ALA A 44 5.47 -17.38 0.87
N ASP A 45 6.56 -16.69 0.51
CA ASP A 45 7.88 -17.29 0.27
C ASP A 45 8.43 -17.99 1.52
N GLN A 46 8.08 -17.51 2.70
CA GLN A 46 8.43 -18.12 3.99
C GLN A 46 7.50 -19.28 4.40
N GLY A 47 6.52 -19.63 3.57
CA GLY A 47 5.52 -20.65 3.88
C GLY A 47 4.53 -20.23 4.98
N ALA A 48 4.41 -18.93 5.26
CA ALA A 48 3.46 -18.43 6.24
C ALA A 48 2.05 -18.45 5.65
N PHE A 49 1.24 -19.43 6.05
CA PHE A 49 -0.17 -19.46 5.71
C PHE A 49 -0.94 -18.52 6.63
N VAL A 50 -1.59 -17.52 6.03
CA VAL A 50 -2.52 -16.64 6.74
C VAL A 50 -3.77 -17.43 7.08
N ALA A 51 -4.21 -17.38 8.34
CA ALA A 51 -5.45 -18.04 8.72
C ALA A 51 -6.64 -17.38 7.99
N PRO A 52 -7.71 -18.13 7.63
CA PRO A 52 -8.85 -17.56 6.91
C PRO A 52 -9.43 -16.29 7.55
N ALA A 53 -9.48 -16.23 8.89
CA ALA A 53 -9.94 -15.05 9.63
C ALA A 53 -9.05 -13.81 9.44
N GLN A 54 -7.73 -14.00 9.33
CA GLN A 54 -6.79 -12.91 9.07
C GLN A 54 -6.94 -12.38 7.64
N LEU A 55 -7.22 -13.27 6.68
CA LEU A 55 -7.47 -12.89 5.30
C LEU A 55 -8.76 -12.05 5.18
N THR A 56 -9.86 -12.48 5.82
CA THR A 56 -11.12 -11.72 5.86
C THR A 56 -10.94 -10.34 6.49
N ALA A 57 -10.17 -10.25 7.59
CA ALA A 57 -9.90 -8.96 8.25
C ALA A 57 -9.07 -8.01 7.38
N LEU A 58 -8.11 -8.55 6.60
CA LEU A 58 -7.29 -7.76 5.68
C LEU A 58 -8.16 -7.09 4.60
N PHE A 59 -9.03 -7.87 3.95
CA PHE A 59 -9.92 -7.37 2.89
C PHE A 59 -10.98 -6.40 3.42
N ALA A 60 -11.52 -6.65 4.62
CA ALA A 60 -12.43 -5.72 5.27
C ALA A 60 -11.77 -4.35 5.53
N GLY A 61 -10.47 -4.33 5.85
CA GLY A 61 -9.69 -3.10 5.98
C GLY A 61 -9.53 -2.31 4.67
N TRP A 62 -9.74 -2.96 3.52
CA TRP A 62 -9.77 -2.34 2.19
C TRP A 62 -11.20 -2.04 1.70
N GLY A 63 -12.22 -2.30 2.53
CA GLY A 63 -13.63 -2.13 2.15
C GLY A 63 -14.15 -3.18 1.18
N VAL A 64 -13.45 -4.31 1.03
CA VAL A 64 -13.84 -5.42 0.16
C VAL A 64 -14.57 -6.48 0.99
N ASP A 65 -15.80 -6.82 0.60
CA ASP A 65 -16.53 -7.97 1.16
C ASP A 65 -16.10 -9.25 0.44
N VAL A 66 -15.56 -10.20 1.20
CA VAL A 66 -15.05 -11.48 0.70
C VAL A 66 -16.15 -12.55 0.69
N ALA A 67 -17.28 -12.28 1.35
CA ALA A 67 -18.42 -13.20 1.45
C ALA A 67 -19.56 -12.89 0.45
N ALA A 68 -19.43 -11.81 -0.32
CA ALA A 68 -20.40 -11.36 -1.31
C ALA A 68 -20.25 -12.05 -2.68
#